data_AF-A0A1S9BSS0-F1
#
_entry.id   AF-A0A1S9BSS0-F1
#
_cell.length_a   1.000
_cell.length_b   1.000
_cell.length_c   1.000
_cell.angle_alpha   90.00
_cell.angle_beta   90.00
_cell.angle_gamma   90.00
#
_symmetry.space_group_name_H-M   'P 1'
#
loop_
_entity.id
_entity.type
_entity.pdbx_description
1 polymer ?
#
loop_
_entity_poly.entity_id
_entity_poly.type
_entity_poly.pdbx_seq_one_letter_code
_entity_poly.pdbx_strand_id
1 'polypeptide(L)'
;MDKSKKRRLIYRIAAFVVILLIAAAMFIIGRGHTVYFDNKMPENVGTEVSVPYKIEVIVADKTVAKLKSGERGMADTMGQNFKMQLLVTKEKGGDAARLQVGLKLPYNMDGIIINLPALLAGLDENAYLSEFVYVPSAEEMKEEEVVTDDTDGQMNFEG
;
A
#
# COMPACT_ATOMS: atom_id res chain seq x y z
N MET A 1 30.05 -6.39 -45.23
CA MET A 1 29.87 -6.82 -43.83
C MET A 1 29.88 -8.34 -43.77
N ASP A 2 30.92 -8.94 -43.20
CA ASP A 2 31.15 -10.40 -43.19
C ASP A 2 29.96 -11.20 -42.66
N LYS A 3 29.63 -12.32 -43.33
CA LYS A 3 28.59 -13.28 -42.92
C LYS A 3 28.77 -13.75 -41.47
N SER A 4 30.01 -13.89 -41.01
CA SER A 4 30.34 -14.28 -39.63
C SER A 4 30.01 -13.18 -38.61
N LYS A 5 30.30 -11.90 -38.93
CA LYS A 5 29.98 -10.74 -38.08
C LYS A 5 28.46 -10.53 -37.95
N LYS A 6 27.69 -10.72 -39.03
CA LYS A 6 26.21 -10.68 -38.98
C LYS A 6 25.61 -11.76 -38.08
N ARG A 7 26.08 -13.02 -38.18
CA ARG A 7 25.61 -14.11 -37.30
C ARG A 7 25.95 -13.84 -35.83
N ARG A 8 27.16 -13.35 -35.54
CA ARG A 8 27.57 -12.96 -34.18
C ARG A 8 26.70 -11.83 -33.62
N LEU A 9 26.34 -10.85 -34.44
CA LEU A 9 25.44 -9.76 -34.05
C LEU A 9 24.03 -10.27 -33.71
N ILE A 10 23.49 -11.19 -34.52
CA ILE A 10 22.18 -11.81 -34.28
C ILE A 10 22.16 -12.56 -32.94
N TYR A 11 23.18 -13.37 -32.65
CA TYR A 11 23.25 -14.08 -31.36
C TYR A 11 23.37 -13.13 -30.17
N ARG A 12 24.06 -11.99 -30.32
CA ARG A 12 24.15 -10.97 -29.26
C ARG A 12 22.82 -10.27 -29.03
N ILE A 13 22.09 -9.90 -30.08
CA ILE A 13 20.76 -9.30 -29.96
C ILE A 13 19.79 -10.31 -29.35
N ALA A 14 19.81 -11.56 -29.80
CA ALA A 14 18.97 -12.62 -29.24
C ALA A 14 19.26 -12.83 -27.74
N ALA A 15 20.53 -12.90 -27.34
CA ALA A 15 20.91 -12.99 -25.93
C ALA A 15 20.44 -11.76 -25.12
N PHE A 16 20.55 -10.56 -25.68
CA PHE A 16 20.06 -9.33 -25.03
C PHE A 16 18.54 -9.34 -24.85
N VAL A 17 17.78 -9.79 -25.86
CA VAL A 17 16.32 -9.94 -25.76
C VAL A 17 15.95 -10.96 -24.68
N VAL A 18 16.65 -12.08 -24.58
CA VAL A 18 16.41 -13.07 -23.51
C VAL A 18 16.65 -12.46 -22.13
N ILE A 19 17.72 -11.68 -21.94
CA ILE A 19 18.00 -10.99 -20.68
C ILE A 19 16.87 -9.98 -20.36
N LEU A 20 16.41 -9.21 -21.34
CA LEU A 20 15.29 -8.28 -21.15
C LEU A 20 14.00 -8.98 -20.75
N LEU A 21 13.70 -10.15 -21.31
CA LEU A 21 12.53 -10.93 -20.93
C LEU A 21 12.62 -11.42 -19.48
N ILE A 22 13.80 -11.86 -19.04
CA ILE A 22 14.03 -12.26 -17.65
C ILE A 22 13.89 -11.06 -16.71
N ALA A 23 14.48 -9.92 -17.06
CA ALA A 23 14.38 -8.69 -16.28
C ALA A 23 12.91 -8.22 -16.14
N ALA A 24 12.14 -8.26 -17.22
CA ALA A 24 10.71 -7.92 -17.20
C ALA A 24 9.91 -8.89 -16.30
N ALA A 25 10.19 -10.19 -16.35
CA ALA A 25 9.55 -11.17 -15.47
C ALA A 25 9.88 -10.91 -13.99
N MET A 26 11.15 -10.62 -13.67
CA MET A 26 11.56 -10.31 -12.31
C MET A 26 10.94 -9.01 -11.80
N PHE A 27 10.74 -8.00 -12.66
CA PHE A 27 10.08 -6.74 -12.29
C PHE A 27 8.61 -6.94 -11.88
N ILE A 28 7.88 -7.81 -12.59
CA ILE A 28 6.45 -8.04 -12.35
C ILE A 28 6.22 -8.82 -11.04
N ILE A 29 7.08 -9.80 -10.75
CA ILE A 29 6.93 -10.69 -9.58
C ILE A 29 7.57 -10.07 -8.32
N GLY A 30 8.66 -9.32 -8.49
CA GLY A 30 9.45 -8.78 -7.38
C GLY A 30 8.94 -7.47 -6.80
N ARG A 31 7.86 -6.89 -7.31
CA ARG A 31 7.30 -5.65 -6.74
C ARG A 31 6.63 -5.94 -5.40
N GLY A 32 7.25 -5.45 -4.32
CA GLY A 32 6.64 -5.40 -3.01
C GLY A 32 5.53 -4.34 -2.98
N HIS A 33 4.40 -4.68 -2.37
CA HIS A 33 3.34 -3.73 -2.04
C HIS A 33 3.14 -3.77 -0.53
N THR A 34 3.07 -2.60 0.10
CA THR A 34 2.61 -2.48 1.48
C THR A 34 1.09 -2.40 1.46
N VAL A 35 0.43 -3.34 2.15
CA VAL A 35 -1.03 -3.37 2.26
C VAL A 35 -1.42 -2.99 3.68
N TYR A 36 -2.20 -1.92 3.81
CA TYR A 36 -2.82 -1.50 5.06
C TYR A 36 -4.22 -2.07 5.17
N PHE A 37 -4.59 -2.50 6.37
CA PHE A 37 -5.93 -2.99 6.67
C PHE A 37 -6.59 -2.04 7.66
N ASP A 38 -7.76 -1.51 7.28
CA ASP A 38 -8.53 -0.60 8.09
C ASP A 38 -9.77 -1.29 8.66
N ASN A 39 -9.94 -1.19 9.98
CA ASN A 39 -11.19 -1.54 10.65
C ASN A 39 -11.93 -0.28 11.14
N LYS A 40 -12.19 0.66 10.23
CA LYS A 40 -12.94 1.90 10.52
C LYS A 40 -14.15 2.04 9.61
N MET A 41 -15.09 2.90 10.00
CA MET A 41 -16.19 3.29 9.11
C MET A 41 -15.61 3.86 7.81
N PRO A 42 -16.06 3.41 6.63
CA PRO A 42 -15.58 3.94 5.37
C PRO A 42 -15.97 5.41 5.22
N GLU A 43 -14.99 6.29 5.10
CA GLU A 43 -15.19 7.75 4.98
C GLU A 43 -15.83 8.15 3.64
N ASN A 44 -15.67 7.31 2.61
CA ASN A 44 -16.11 7.58 1.24
C ASN A 44 -17.45 6.94 0.87
N VAL A 45 -18.14 6.33 1.84
CA VAL A 45 -19.40 5.63 1.58
C VAL A 45 -20.46 6.28 2.45
N GLY A 46 -21.41 6.97 1.83
CA GLY A 46 -22.55 7.60 2.53
C GLY A 46 -23.55 6.61 3.14
N THR A 47 -23.13 5.35 3.38
CA THR A 47 -23.95 4.26 3.89
C THR A 47 -23.34 3.80 5.21
N GLU A 48 -24.14 3.70 6.26
CA GLU A 48 -23.69 3.19 7.56
C GLU A 48 -23.34 1.70 7.45
N VAL A 49 -22.04 1.41 7.33
CA VAL A 49 -21.53 0.04 7.35
C VAL A 49 -21.25 -0.38 8.79
N SER A 50 -21.76 -1.54 9.20
CA SER A 50 -21.48 -2.12 10.51
C SER A 50 -20.00 -2.49 10.65
N VAL A 51 -19.31 -1.82 11.57
CA VAL A 51 -17.90 -2.09 11.87
C VAL A 51 -17.81 -3.27 12.87
N PRO A 52 -17.10 -4.37 12.53
CA PRO A 52 -16.93 -5.48 13.46
C PRO A 52 -16.11 -5.10 14.70
N TYR A 53 -16.43 -5.70 15.85
CA TYR A 53 -15.71 -5.50 17.09
C TYR A 53 -14.21 -5.83 16.98
N LYS A 54 -13.88 -6.93 16.32
CA LYS A 54 -12.50 -7.40 16.14
C LYS A 54 -12.34 -8.14 14.81
N ILE A 55 -11.25 -7.87 14.10
CA ILE A 55 -10.83 -8.61 12.92
C ILE A 55 -9.38 -9.05 13.08
N GLU A 56 -9.11 -10.35 12.97
CA GLU A 56 -7.75 -10.86 12.83
C GLU A 56 -7.47 -11.15 11.36
N VAL A 57 -6.40 -10.56 10.84
CA VAL A 57 -5.94 -10.73 9.46
C VAL A 57 -4.81 -11.75 9.45
N ILE A 58 -4.98 -12.81 8.67
CA ILE A 58 -3.99 -13.86 8.47
C ILE A 58 -3.57 -13.84 7.01
N VAL A 59 -2.27 -13.72 6.77
CA VAL A 59 -1.67 -13.74 5.43
C VAL A 59 -0.60 -14.82 5.43
N ALA A 60 -0.63 -15.72 4.44
CA ALA A 60 0.31 -16.85 4.34
C ALA A 60 0.46 -17.64 5.66
N ASP A 61 -0.67 -18.01 6.28
CA ASP A 61 -0.76 -18.76 7.55
C ASP A 61 -0.14 -18.05 8.77
N LYS A 62 0.18 -16.76 8.67
CA LYS A 62 0.66 -15.92 9.77
C LYS A 62 -0.34 -14.82 10.09
N THR A 63 -0.65 -14.66 11.37
CA THR A 63 -1.45 -13.51 11.82
C THR A 63 -0.61 -12.24 11.73
N VAL A 64 -0.95 -11.37 10.78
CA VAL A 64 -0.23 -10.11 10.52
C VAL A 64 -0.79 -8.96 11.33
N ALA A 65 -2.10 -8.97 11.62
CA ALA A 65 -2.75 -7.92 12.37
C ALA A 65 -3.93 -8.45 13.18
N LYS A 66 -4.14 -7.86 14.36
CA LYS A 66 -5.36 -8.02 15.17
C LYS A 66 -5.91 -6.63 15.40
N LEU A 67 -7.01 -6.32 14.73
CA LEU A 67 -7.57 -4.98 14.64
C LEU A 67 -8.88 -4.91 15.39
N LYS A 68 -8.95 -4.06 16.40
CA LYS A 68 -10.21 -3.60 16.99
C LYS A 68 -10.82 -2.50 16.14
N SER A 69 -12.03 -2.07 16.49
CA SER A 69 -12.67 -0.93 15.84
C SER A 69 -11.78 0.31 15.92
N GLY A 70 -11.50 0.93 14.77
CA GLY A 70 -10.65 2.11 14.61
C GLY A 70 -9.16 1.82 14.43
N GLU A 71 -8.71 0.57 14.53
CA GLU A 71 -7.30 0.22 14.37
C GLU A 71 -6.93 -0.06 12.90
N ARG A 72 -5.68 0.29 12.55
CA ARG A 72 -5.06 0.01 11.26
C ARG A 72 -3.91 -0.98 11.43
N GLY A 73 -3.85 -1.98 10.57
CA GLY A 73 -2.75 -2.92 10.47
C GLY A 73 -2.02 -2.77 9.15
N MET A 74 -0.86 -3.41 9.02
CA MET A 74 -0.13 -3.49 7.76
C MET A 74 0.45 -4.89 7.54
N ALA A 75 0.61 -5.25 6.28
CA ALA A 75 1.40 -6.40 5.86
C ALA A 75 2.08 -6.12 4.53
N ASP A 76 3.34 -6.55 4.44
CA ASP A 76 4.06 -6.50 3.19
C ASP A 76 3.80 -7.79 2.40
N THR A 77 3.51 -7.63 1.11
CA THR A 77 3.31 -8.76 0.20
C THR A 77 4.06 -8.53 -1.10
N MET A 78 4.47 -9.63 -1.73
CA MET A 78 5.15 -9.60 -3.03
C MET A 78 4.21 -10.05 -4.14
N GLY A 79 4.17 -9.27 -5.22
CA GLY A 79 3.33 -9.55 -6.38
C GLY A 79 1.87 -9.12 -6.22
N GLN A 80 1.09 -9.39 -7.27
CA GLN A 80 -0.28 -8.89 -7.42
C GLN A 80 -1.34 -9.77 -6.72
N ASN A 81 -1.11 -11.08 -6.61
CA ASN A 81 -2.11 -11.99 -6.05
C ASN A 81 -2.03 -11.98 -4.53
N PHE A 82 -2.88 -11.19 -3.90
CA PHE A 82 -2.96 -11.10 -2.45
C PHE A 82 -4.07 -12.00 -1.92
N LYS A 83 -3.72 -12.91 -1.00
CA LYS A 83 -4.67 -13.80 -0.35
C LYS A 83 -4.58 -13.61 1.16
N MET A 84 -5.74 -13.39 1.77
CA MET A 84 -5.85 -13.25 3.22
C MET A 84 -7.02 -14.08 3.75
N GLN A 85 -6.92 -14.45 5.02
CA GLN A 85 -8.02 -14.98 5.79
C GLN A 85 -8.37 -13.98 6.88
N LEU A 86 -9.66 -13.68 7.00
CA LEU A 86 -10.20 -12.78 8.00
C LEU A 86 -10.96 -13.59 9.03
N LEU A 87 -10.59 -13.45 10.30
CA LEU A 87 -11.37 -13.91 11.44
C LEU A 87 -12.15 -12.72 11.98
N VAL A 88 -13.44 -12.66 11.67
CA VAL A 88 -14.32 -11.54 12.01
C VAL A 88 -15.16 -11.89 13.22
N THR A 89 -15.06 -11.10 14.28
CA THR A 89 -15.92 -11.17 15.47
C THR A 89 -16.78 -9.91 15.50
N LYS A 90 -18.09 -10.06 15.25
CA LYS A 90 -19.03 -8.92 15.16
C LYS A 90 -19.30 -8.28 16.51
N GLU A 91 -19.53 -9.10 17.55
CA GLU A 91 -19.89 -8.66 18.90
C GLU A 91 -18.87 -9.13 19.93
N LYS A 92 -18.75 -8.42 21.04
CA LYS A 92 -17.82 -8.75 22.12
C LYS A 92 -18.16 -10.12 22.73
N GLY A 93 -17.35 -11.13 22.41
CA GLY A 93 -17.56 -12.51 22.88
C GLY A 93 -18.40 -13.39 21.95
N GLY A 94 -18.78 -12.89 20.77
CA GLY A 94 -19.46 -13.70 19.75
C GLY A 94 -18.51 -14.60 18.95
N ASP A 95 -19.09 -15.48 18.13
CA ASP A 95 -18.35 -16.42 17.30
C ASP A 95 -17.51 -15.71 16.21
N ALA A 96 -16.31 -16.24 15.97
CA ALA A 96 -15.44 -15.75 14.91
C ALA A 96 -15.77 -16.42 13.58
N ALA A 97 -16.21 -15.64 12.60
CA ALA A 97 -16.42 -16.11 11.23
C ALA A 97 -15.11 -16.08 10.45
N ARG A 98 -14.73 -17.20 9.81
CA ARG A 98 -13.57 -17.28 8.92
C ARG A 98 -13.99 -16.99 7.49
N LEU A 99 -13.39 -15.97 6.87
CA LEU A 99 -13.59 -15.63 5.47
C LEU A 99 -12.25 -15.64 4.72
N GLN A 100 -12.19 -16.30 3.57
CA GLN A 100 -11.03 -16.22 2.69
C GLN A 100 -11.29 -15.16 1.61
N VAL A 101 -10.37 -14.22 1.47
CA VAL A 101 -10.45 -13.17 0.47
C VAL A 101 -9.20 -13.21 -0.40
N GLY A 102 -9.41 -13.27 -1.72
CA GLY A 102 -8.35 -13.08 -2.71
C GLY A 102 -8.59 -11.78 -3.47
N LEU A 103 -7.60 -10.89 -3.47
CA LEU A 103 -7.63 -9.61 -4.17
C LEU A 103 -6.45 -9.51 -5.13
N LYS A 104 -6.63 -8.78 -6.22
CA LYS A 104 -5.55 -8.42 -7.13
C LYS A 104 -5.09 -7.00 -6.80
N LEU A 105 -3.86 -6.88 -6.33
CA LEU A 105 -3.30 -5.58 -5.99
C LEU A 105 -2.95 -4.78 -7.26
N PRO A 106 -3.38 -3.52 -7.36
CA PRO A 106 -3.03 -2.63 -8.46
C PRO A 106 -1.54 -2.26 -8.45
N TYR A 107 -0.90 -2.26 -9.63
CA TYR A 107 0.52 -1.93 -9.79
C TYR A 107 0.85 -0.43 -9.74
N ASN A 108 -0.16 0.40 -9.98
CA ASN A 108 -0.04 1.86 -10.10
C ASN A 108 -0.16 2.58 -8.76
N MET A 109 -0.41 1.87 -7.66
CA MET A 109 -0.57 2.45 -6.33
C MET A 109 0.48 1.89 -5.38
N ASP A 110 0.99 2.73 -4.50
CA ASP A 110 1.85 2.33 -3.39
C ASP A 110 1.12 2.55 -2.05
N GLY A 111 1.35 1.67 -1.07
CA GLY A 111 0.62 1.74 0.21
C GLY A 111 -0.89 1.54 0.07
N ILE A 112 -1.33 0.37 -0.41
CA ILE A 112 -2.75 0.07 -0.67
C ILE A 112 -3.49 -0.09 0.66
N ILE A 113 -4.54 0.69 0.90
CA ILE A 113 -5.43 0.57 2.04
C ILE A 113 -6.65 -0.26 1.65
N ILE A 114 -6.97 -1.26 2.48
CA ILE A 114 -8.17 -2.09 2.37
C ILE A 114 -9.06 -1.84 3.58
N ASN A 115 -10.21 -1.21 3.38
CA ASN A 115 -11.24 -1.08 4.40
C ASN A 115 -12.00 -2.40 4.55
N LEU A 116 -11.73 -3.12 5.64
CA LEU A 116 -12.28 -4.45 5.90
C LEU A 116 -13.80 -4.43 6.12
N PRO A 117 -14.39 -3.47 6.87
CA PRO A 117 -15.84 -3.35 6.95
C PRO A 117 -16.53 -3.19 5.58
N ALA A 118 -16.02 -2.31 4.72
CA ALA A 118 -16.56 -2.09 3.38
C ALA A 118 -16.45 -3.34 2.49
N LEU A 119 -15.31 -4.04 2.57
CA LEU A 119 -15.10 -5.32 1.90
C LEU A 119 -16.09 -6.39 2.38
N LEU A 120 -16.33 -6.48 3.69
CA LEU A 120 -17.28 -7.43 4.29
C LEU A 120 -18.74 -7.11 3.95
N ALA A 121 -19.05 -5.83 3.72
CA ALA A 121 -20.35 -5.39 3.24
C ALA A 121 -20.58 -5.65 1.74
N GLY A 122 -19.55 -6.10 1.01
CA GLY A 122 -19.64 -6.39 -0.42
C GLY A 122 -19.74 -5.14 -1.28
N LEU A 123 -19.20 -4.01 -0.81
CA LEU A 123 -19.14 -2.77 -1.57
C LEU A 123 -18.13 -2.88 -2.74
N ASP A 124 -18.24 -1.97 -3.70
CA ASP A 124 -17.36 -1.92 -4.87
C ASP A 124 -15.88 -1.69 -4.49
N GLU A 125 -14.98 -2.07 -5.41
CA GLU A 125 -13.53 -1.98 -5.19
C GLU A 125 -13.05 -0.58 -4.82
N ASN A 126 -13.62 0.46 -5.44
CA ASN A 126 -13.30 1.85 -5.12
C ASN A 126 -13.74 2.29 -3.70
N ALA A 127 -14.69 1.57 -3.09
CA ALA A 127 -15.20 1.87 -1.77
C ALA A 127 -14.33 1.25 -0.66
N TYR A 128 -13.74 0.08 -0.90
CA TYR A 128 -12.86 -0.58 0.07
C TYR A 128 -11.37 -0.40 -0.22
N LEU A 129 -10.96 -0.02 -1.43
CA LEU A 129 -9.56 0.08 -1.82
C LEU A 129 -9.19 1.55 -2.07
N SER A 130 -8.21 2.06 -1.33
CA SER A 130 -7.68 3.40 -1.50
C SER A 130 -6.16 3.42 -1.44
N GLU A 131 -5.54 4.46 -2.00
CA GLU A 131 -4.10 4.66 -1.89
C GLU A 131 -3.77 5.43 -0.61
N PHE A 132 -2.70 5.03 0.09
CA PHE A 132 -2.19 5.80 1.20
C PHE A 132 -1.46 7.03 0.65
N VAL A 133 -2.09 8.19 0.81
CA VAL A 133 -1.47 9.48 0.52
C VAL A 133 -0.98 10.08 1.83
N TYR A 134 0.33 10.32 1.94
CA TYR A 134 0.86 11.14 3.02
C TYR A 134 0.42 12.58 2.77
N VAL A 135 -0.63 13.01 3.47
CA VAL A 135 -0.95 14.42 3.61
C VAL A 135 -0.25 14.91 4.87
N PRO A 136 0.79 15.75 4.77
CA PRO A 136 1.38 16.37 5.95
C PRO A 136 0.29 17.09 6.73
N SER A 137 0.33 16.99 8.07
CA SER A 137 -0.66 17.66 8.90
C SER A 137 -0.54 19.18 8.73
N ALA A 138 -1.66 19.89 8.82
CA ALA A 138 -1.65 21.36 8.84
C ALA A 138 -0.84 21.93 10.02
N GLU A 139 -0.56 21.13 11.05
CA GLU A 139 0.34 21.47 12.16
C GLU A 139 1.81 21.38 11.75
N GLU A 140 2.19 20.36 10.97
CA GLU A 140 3.56 20.20 10.44
C GLU A 140 3.91 21.29 9.42
N MET A 141 2.93 21.77 8.64
CA MET A 141 3.10 22.89 7.72
C MET A 141 3.27 24.25 8.41
N LYS A 142 2.90 24.38 9.68
CA LYS A 142 3.03 25.64 10.45
C LYS A 142 4.38 25.78 11.13
N GLU A 143 5.08 24.67 11.38
CA GLU A 143 6.40 24.69 12.03
C GLU A 143 7.54 25.10 11.08
N GLU A 144 7.28 25.22 9.77
CA GLU A 144 8.23 25.69 8.76
C GLU A 144 8.13 27.20 8.43
N GLU A 145 7.46 28.02 9.25
CA GLU A 145 7.71 29.47 9.19
C GLU A 145 9.14 29.75 9.68
N VAL A 146 10.08 29.80 8.74
CA VAL A 146 11.44 30.29 8.93
C VAL A 146 11.34 31.65 9.60
N VAL A 147 11.71 31.74 10.88
CA VAL A 147 11.90 33.00 11.58
C VAL A 147 13.07 33.70 10.90
N THR A 148 12.79 34.52 9.89
CA THR A 148 13.72 35.53 9.37
C THR A 148 13.56 36.76 10.23
N ASP A 149 14.14 36.74 11.42
CA ASP A 149 14.42 37.97 12.14
C ASP A 149 15.80 37.86 12.77
N ASP A 150 16.51 38.98 12.82
CA ASP A 150 17.87 39.16 13.32
C ASP A 150 19.03 38.98 12.31
N THR A 151 19.03 39.75 11.23
CA THR A 151 20.31 40.27 10.67
C THR A 151 20.23 41.72 10.16
N ASP A 152 19.47 42.58 10.84
CA ASP A 152 19.47 44.05 10.60
C ASP A 152 20.21 44.83 11.71
N GLY A 153 21.20 44.18 12.35
CA GLY A 153 21.75 44.66 13.63
C GLY A 153 23.23 45.09 13.68
N GLN A 154 24.00 45.11 12.59
CA GLN A 154 25.41 45.53 12.65
C GLN A 154 25.93 46.15 11.34
N MET A 155 25.70 47.45 11.11
CA MET A 155 26.60 48.30 10.32
C MET A 155 26.50 49.78 10.77
N ASN A 156 26.84 50.06 12.03
CA ASN A 156 27.28 51.41 12.43
C ASN A 156 28.77 51.36 12.73
N PHE A 157 29.59 51.63 11.71
CA PHE A 157 30.98 52.05 11.91
C PHE A 157 30.97 53.58 12.04
N GLU A 158 31.01 54.07 13.29
CA GLU A 158 31.32 55.48 13.58
C GLU A 158 32.79 55.78 13.20
N GLY A 159 33.01 56.99 12.66
CA GLY A 159 34.33 57.60 12.49
C GLY A 159 34.72 58.46 13.69
#